data_AF-A0A5E4HKF0-F1
#
_entry.id   AF-A0A5E4HKF0-F1
#
_cell.length_a   1.000
_cell.length_b   1.000
_cell.length_c   1.000
_cell.angle_alpha   90.00
_cell.angle_beta   90.00
_cell.angle_gamma   90.00
#
_symmetry.space_group_name_H-M   'P 1'
#
loop_
_entity.id
_entity.type
_entity.pdbx_description
1 polymer ?
#
loop_
_entity_poly.entity_id
_entity_poly.type
_entity_poly.pdbx_seq_one_letter_code
_entity_poly.pdbx_strand_id
1 'polypeptide(L)' 'MGAKKLILMSGKFILDTNIVIAIFGGETSIKEHLSKADEVFIFSTVIGELFFGAFKKDPVH' A
#
# COMPACT_ATOMS: atom_id res chain seq x y z
N MET A 1 -19.19 3.32 -31.39
CA MET A 1 -17.98 2.81 -30.71
C MET A 1 -17.60 3.82 -29.64
N GLY A 2 -18.19 3.70 -28.44
CA GLY A 2 -18.00 4.68 -27.36
C GLY A 2 -16.71 4.38 -26.62
N ALA A 3 -15.79 5.34 -26.57
CA ALA A 3 -14.65 5.27 -25.68
C ALA A 3 -15.17 5.10 -24.25
N LYS A 4 -14.91 3.94 -23.63
CA LYS A 4 -15.00 3.82 -22.17
C LYS A 4 -14.03 4.88 -21.65
N LYS A 5 -14.57 5.95 -21.08
CA LYS A 5 -13.81 6.86 -20.22
C LYS A 5 -13.17 5.96 -19.16
N LEU A 6 -11.89 5.66 -19.33
CA LEU A 6 -11.06 5.09 -18.28
C LEU A 6 -11.05 6.17 -17.21
N ILE A 7 -11.99 6.07 -16.26
CA ILE A 7 -11.99 6.91 -15.08
C ILE A 7 -10.63 6.62 -14.45
N LEU A 8 -9.70 7.58 -14.49
CA LEU A 8 -8.59 7.56 -13.54
C LEU A 8 -9.28 7.58 -12.19
N MET A 9 -9.36 6.43 -11.54
CA MET A 9 -9.82 6.30 -10.16
C MET A 9 -8.76 6.95 -9.27
N SER A 10 -8.77 8.29 -9.30
CA SER A 10 -8.15 9.17 -8.35
C SER A 10 -9.09 9.25 -7.17
N GLY A 11 -8.51 9.15 -5.98
CA GLY A 11 -9.28 9.10 -4.75
C GLY A 11 -8.39 9.04 -3.53
N LYS A 12 -9.06 9.02 -2.38
CA LYS A 12 -8.43 8.89 -1.07
C LYS A 12 -8.47 7.44 -0.65
N PHE A 13 -7.32 6.90 -0.24
CA PHE A 13 -7.20 5.51 0.17
C PHE A 13 -6.79 5.41 1.62
N ILE A 14 -7.39 4.46 2.34
CA ILE A 14 -6.90 4.03 3.64
C ILE A 14 -6.18 2.69 3.40
N LEU A 15 -4.91 2.62 3.76
CA LEU A 15 -4.12 1.41 3.56
C LEU A 15 -4.22 0.49 4.78
N ASP A 16 -4.35 -0.80 4.51
CA ASP A 16 -4.08 -1.85 5.48
C ASP A 16 -2.59 -2.22 5.49
N THR A 17 -2.19 -2.99 6.50
CA THR A 17 -0.82 -3.42 6.70
C THR A 17 -0.29 -4.28 5.55
N ASN A 18 -1.10 -5.15 4.92
CA ASN A 18 -0.62 -6.00 3.84
C ASN A 18 -0.23 -5.20 2.59
N ILE A 19 -1.00 -4.16 2.27
CA ILE A 19 -0.66 -3.26 1.16
C ILE A 19 0.62 -2.49 1.46
N VAL A 20 0.82 -2.03 2.69
CA VAL A 20 2.09 -1.38 3.09
C VAL A 20 3.26 -2.35 3.01
N ILE A 21 3.10 -3.61 3.47
CA ILE A 21 4.10 -4.67 3.31
C ILE A 21 4.43 -4.90 1.83
N ALA A 22 3.42 -4.97 0.96
CA ALA A 22 3.61 -5.17 -0.47
C ALA A 22 4.35 -4.01 -1.16
N ILE A 23 4.11 -2.76 -0.73
CA ILE A 23 4.87 -1.58 -1.18
C ILE A 23 6.36 -1.74 -0.82
N PHE A 24 6.66 -2.09 0.44
CA PHE A 24 8.04 -2.37 0.88
C PHE A 24 8.63 -3.59 0.16
N GLY A 25 7.81 -4.58 -0.18
CA GLY A 25 8.17 -5.74 -0.99
C GLY A 25 8.39 -5.44 -2.48
N GLY A 26 8.18 -4.21 -2.92
CA GLY A 26 8.50 -3.78 -4.28
C GLY A 26 7.37 -3.95 -5.30
N GLU A 27 6.14 -4.26 -4.88
CA GLU A 27 5.06 -4.58 -5.82
C GLU A 27 4.67 -3.37 -6.70
N THR A 28 4.95 -3.49 -8.00
CA THR A 28 4.83 -2.38 -8.97
C THR A 28 3.39 -1.96 -9.23
N SER A 29 2.45 -2.91 -9.34
CA SER A 29 1.02 -2.66 -9.58
C SER A 29 0.41 -1.74 -8.53
N ILE A 30 0.76 -1.97 -7.25
CA ILE A 30 0.28 -1.17 -6.12
C ILE A 30 0.89 0.24 -6.19
N LYS A 31 2.19 0.35 -6.45
CA LYS A 31 2.88 1.66 -6.57
C LYS A 31 2.32 2.50 -7.73
N GLU A 32 2.03 1.87 -8.87
CA GLU A 32 1.43 2.53 -10.03
C GLU A 32 -0.04 2.95 -9.80
N HIS A 33 -0.75 2.25 -8.92
CA HIS A 33 -2.10 2.64 -8.51
C HIS A 33 -2.05 3.83 -7.54
N LEU A 34 -1.20 3.74 -6.51
CA LEU A 34 -1.06 4.79 -5.50
C LEU A 34 -0.41 6.07 -6.04
N SER A 35 0.41 6.01 -7.10
CA SER A 35 0.94 7.22 -7.75
C SER A 35 -0.14 8.11 -8.37
N LYS A 36 -1.36 7.58 -8.53
CA LYS A 36 -2.55 8.29 -9.04
C LYS A 36 -3.54 8.65 -7.93
N ALA A 37 -3.23 8.32 -6.67
CA ALA A 37 -4.06 8.66 -5.52
C ALA A 37 -3.92 10.14 -5.18
N ASP A 38 -5.02 10.76 -4.77
CA ASP A 38 -5.00 12.16 -4.31
C ASP A 38 -4.44 12.25 -2.88
N GLU A 39 -4.73 11.24 -2.07
CA GLU A 39 -4.31 11.18 -0.67
C GLU A 39 -4.27 9.72 -0.19
N VAL A 40 -3.31 9.43 0.69
CA VAL A 40 -3.12 8.10 1.28
C VAL A 40 -3.05 8.25 2.79
N PHE A 41 -3.92 7.51 3.47
CA PHE A 41 -3.98 7.44 4.92
C PHE A 41 -3.48 6.08 5.38
N ILE A 42 -2.73 6.07 6.49
CA ILE A 42 -2.26 4.86 7.14
C ILE A 42 -2.65 4.98 8.61
N PHE A 43 -3.24 3.92 9.18
CA PHE A 43 -3.49 3.88 10.62
C PHE A 43 -2.16 3.83 11.38
N SER A 44 -2.03 4.56 12.49
CA SER A 44 -0.81 4.53 13.31
C SER A 44 -0.46 3.13 13.83
N THR A 45 -1.46 2.25 13.95
CA THR A 45 -1.30 0.84 14.33
C THR A 45 -0.46 0.04 13.31
N VAL A 46 -0.53 0.39 12.02
CA VAL A 46 0.24 -0.27 10.95
C VAL A 46 1.74 -0.18 11.22
N ILE A 47 2.22 0.93 11.83
CA ILE A 47 3.63 1.08 12.19
C ILE A 47 4.04 -0.01 13.19
N GLY A 48 3.23 -0.22 14.25
CA GLY A 48 3.49 -1.27 15.24
C GLY A 48 3.47 -2.68 14.65
N GLU A 49 2.54 -2.95 13.73
CA GLU A 49 2.44 -4.24 13.04
C GLU A 49 3.65 -4.50 12.13
N LEU A 50 4.15 -3.49 11.42
CA LEU A 50 5.37 -3.59 10.63
C LEU A 50 6.58 -3.89 11.49
N PHE A 51 6.75 -3.18 12.62
CA PHE A 51 7.84 -3.43 13.57
C PHE A 51 7.77 -4.85 14.13
N PHE A 52 6.59 -5.28 14.57
CA PHE A 52 6.40 -6.64 15.09
C PHE A 52 6.67 -7.71 14.03
N GLY A 53 6.17 -7.51 12.80
CA GLY A 53 6.36 -8.43 11.69
C GLY A 53 7.83 -8.54 11.25
N ALA A 54 8.56 -7.43 11.18
CA ALA A 54 9.99 -7.42 10.88
C ALA A 54 10.81 -8.11 11.98
N PHE A 55 10.52 -7.82 13.24
CA PHE A 55 11.21 -8.42 14.39
C PHE A 55 10.97 -9.94 14.50
N LYS A 56 9.76 -10.41 14.17
CA LYS A 56 9.45 -11.84 14.13
C LYS A 56 10.21 -12.63 13.07
N LYS A 57 10.66 -11.98 11.99
CA LYS A 57 11.40 -12.66 10.93
C LYS A 57 12.88 -12.83 11.22
N ASP A 58 13.39 -12.28 12.31
CA ASP A 58 14.80 -12.42 12.69
C ASP A 58 14.99 -12.89 14.14
N PRO A 59 15.11 -14.22 14.35
CA PRO A 59 15.80 -14.77 15.50
C PRO A 59 17.08 -15.53 15.11
N VAL A 60 17.76 -15.22 13.99
CA VAL A 60 18.94 -15.99 13.55
C VAL A 60 20.17 -15.06 13.41
N HIS A 61 20.95 -14.87 14.47
CA HIS A 61 22.01 -15.83 14.83
C HIS A 61 21.57 -17.26 15.11
#